data_AF-A0A0V0QSY5-F1
#
_entry.id   AF-A0A0V0QSY5-F1
#
_cell.length_a   1.000
_cell.length_b   1.000
_cell.length_c   1.000
_cell.angle_alpha   90.00
_cell.angle_beta   90.00
_cell.angle_gamma   90.00
#
_symmetry.space_group_name_H-M   'P 1'
#
loop_
_entity.id
_entity.type
_entity.pdbx_description
1 polymer ?
#
loop_
_entity_poly.entity_id
_entity_poly.type
_entity_poly.pdbx_seq_one_letter_code
_entity_poly.pdbx_strand_id
1 'polypeptide(L)'
;MREYDVPYHIRVCIDKDVRASFWYRINFSNGFVDEIQQMSEITERPELKYLAYDIETSKQPSKFPDATIDCIMMISLMYEGEAFLITNRAYCGQDVEGFEYAPKPDFES
;
A
#
# COMPACT_ATOMS: atom_id res chain seq x y z
N MET A 1 -15.51 30.80 -18.14
CA MET A 1 -15.61 29.66 -17.21
C MET A 1 -14.35 29.66 -16.35
N ARG A 2 -14.42 29.49 -15.03
CA ARG A 2 -13.25 29.42 -14.12
C ARG A 2 -13.42 28.22 -13.17
N GLU A 3 -12.32 27.54 -12.85
CA GLU A 3 -12.24 26.46 -11.84
C GLU A 3 -13.23 25.29 -12.03
N TYR A 4 -13.67 25.05 -13.27
CA TYR A 4 -14.60 23.98 -13.62
C TYR A 4 -13.93 22.60 -13.73
N ASP A 5 -12.60 22.58 -13.74
CA ASP A 5 -11.73 21.40 -13.85
C ASP A 5 -11.25 20.88 -12.49
N VAL A 6 -11.64 21.53 -11.39
CA VAL A 6 -11.30 21.07 -10.03
C VAL A 6 -12.17 19.85 -9.66
N PRO A 7 -11.58 18.68 -9.37
CA PRO A 7 -12.34 17.52 -8.93
C PRO A 7 -13.10 17.81 -7.64
N TYR A 8 -14.34 17.33 -7.53
CA TYR A 8 -15.21 17.63 -6.39
C TYR A 8 -14.58 17.30 -5.03
N HIS A 9 -13.91 16.15 -4.89
CA HIS A 9 -13.24 15.77 -3.64
C HIS A 9 -12.10 16.72 -3.27
N ILE A 10 -11.35 17.23 -4.27
CA ILE A 10 -10.29 18.22 -4.05
C ILE A 10 -10.90 19.55 -3.59
N ARG A 11 -11.97 20.00 -4.26
CA ARG A 11 -12.71 21.22 -3.86
C ARG A 11 -13.19 21.12 -2.41
N VAL A 12 -13.79 19.99 -2.02
CA VAL A 12 -14.24 19.76 -0.63
C VAL A 12 -13.07 19.83 0.34
N CYS A 13 -11.95 19.16 0.06
CA CYS A 13 -10.77 19.21 0.93
C CYS A 13 -10.19 20.62 1.08
N ILE A 14 -10.16 21.40 0.00
CA ILE A 14 -9.72 22.81 0.02
C ILE A 14 -10.67 23.65 0.87
N ASP A 15 -11.96 23.65 0.53
CA ASP A 15 -12.96 24.51 1.17
C ASP A 15 -13.17 24.19 2.65
N LYS A 16 -12.97 22.92 3.05
CA LYS A 16 -13.08 22.44 4.44
C LYS A 16 -11.76 22.36 5.18
N ASP A 17 -10.67 22.76 4.54
CA ASP A 17 -9.30 22.66 5.04
C ASP A 17 -8.89 21.27 5.58
N VAL A 18 -9.37 20.21 4.93
CA VAL A 18 -9.04 18.83 5.29
C VAL A 18 -7.78 18.40 4.54
N ARG A 19 -6.86 17.73 5.24
CA ARG A 19 -5.59 17.21 4.70
C ARG A 19 -5.34 15.80 5.22
N ALA A 20 -4.66 15.00 4.41
CA ALA A 20 -4.18 13.70 4.86
C ALA A 20 -3.17 13.86 6.00
N SER A 21 -3.01 12.80 6.81
CA SER A 21 -2.00 12.70 7.88
C SER A 21 -2.23 13.54 9.13
N PHE A 22 -3.41 14.15 9.29
CA PHE A 22 -3.82 14.80 10.54
C PHE A 22 -4.94 14.04 11.24
N TRP A 23 -5.05 14.26 12.55
CA TRP A 23 -6.14 13.76 13.37
C TRP A 23 -7.33 14.72 13.32
N TYR A 24 -8.52 14.16 13.21
CA TYR A 24 -9.76 14.92 13.17
C TYR A 24 -10.79 14.32 14.13
N ARG A 25 -11.49 15.20 14.84
CA ARG A 25 -12.75 14.87 15.49
C ARG A 25 -13.88 15.15 14.50
N ILE A 26 -14.73 14.16 14.27
CA ILE A 26 -15.86 14.26 13.33
C ILE A 26 -17.16 14.14 14.11
N ASN A 27 -18.03 15.14 13.96
CA ASN A 27 -19.36 15.15 14.56
C ASN A 27 -20.41 14.86 13.48
N PHE A 28 -21.41 14.04 13.83
CA PHE A 28 -22.50 13.66 12.94
C PHE A 28 -23.84 14.17 13.48
N SER A 29 -24.68 14.70 12.60
CA SER A 29 -26.04 15.15 12.90
C SER A 29 -26.99 14.69 11.80
N ASN A 30 -28.12 14.07 12.17
CA ASN A 30 -29.12 13.54 11.25
C ASN A 30 -28.55 12.64 10.12
N GLY A 31 -27.48 11.89 10.39
CA GLY A 31 -26.83 11.01 9.42
C GLY A 31 -25.85 11.71 8.47
N PHE A 32 -25.61 13.00 8.63
CA PHE A 32 -24.65 13.78 7.85
C PHE A 32 -23.48 14.24 8.73
N VAL A 33 -22.32 14.48 8.09
CA VAL A 33 -21.18 15.13 8.75
C VAL A 33 -21.55 16.59 9.01
N ASP A 34 -21.57 16.97 10.28
CA ASP A 34 -21.92 18.31 10.74
C ASP A 34 -20.66 19.17 10.88
N GLU A 35 -19.61 18.61 11.48
CA GLU A 35 -18.35 19.30 11.76
C GLU A 35 -17.15 18.36 11.61
N ILE A 36 -16.06 18.90 11.08
CA ILE A 36 -14.73 18.26 11.05
C ILE A 36 -13.76 19.24 11.72
N GLN A 37 -13.25 18.86 12.89
CA GLN A 37 -12.30 19.67 13.65
C GLN A 37 -10.94 18.98 13.70
N GLN A 38 -9.90 19.64 13.19
CA GLN A 38 -8.54 19.13 13.32
C GLN A 38 -8.08 19.14 14.78
N MET A 39 -7.54 18.03 15.25
CA MET A 39 -6.94 17.86 16.57
C MET A 39 -5.43 18.14 16.49
N SER A 40 -5.07 19.42 16.40
CA SER A 40 -3.67 19.87 16.19
C SER A 40 -2.71 19.47 17.32
N GLU A 41 -3.24 19.15 18.50
CA GLU A 41 -2.49 18.66 19.64
C GLU A 41 -1.95 17.23 19.46
N ILE A 42 -2.56 16.43 18.58
CA ILE A 42 -2.07 15.09 18.27
C ILE A 42 -1.13 15.18 17.07
N THR A 43 0.16 15.06 17.34
CA THR A 43 1.23 15.14 16.34
C THR A 43 1.79 13.78 15.94
N GLU A 44 1.57 12.76 16.76
CA GLU A 44 2.00 11.39 16.48
C GLU A 44 1.25 10.82 15.29
N ARG A 45 1.96 10.10 14.43
CA ARG A 45 1.35 9.39 13.31
C ARG A 45 0.76 8.07 13.82
N PRO A 46 -0.40 7.65 13.28
CA PRO A 46 -0.90 6.32 13.59
C PRO A 46 0.08 5.26 13.12
N GLU A 47 0.22 4.19 13.89
CA GLU A 47 0.87 2.96 13.44
C GLU A 47 -0.04 2.29 12.41
N LEU A 48 0.29 2.47 11.13
CA LEU A 48 -0.43 1.86 10.03
C LEU A 48 0.13 0.47 9.79
N LYS A 49 -0.79 -0.47 9.53
CA LYS A 49 -0.39 -1.76 9.00
C LYS A 49 0.04 -1.63 7.56
N TYR A 50 1.15 -2.25 7.18
CA TYR A 50 1.67 -2.20 5.82
C TYR A 50 2.00 -3.59 5.28
N LEU A 51 1.74 -3.74 3.99
CA LEU A 51 2.13 -4.89 3.19
C LEU A 51 2.89 -4.37 1.98
N ALA A 52 4.13 -4.77 1.83
CA ALA A 52 4.90 -4.58 0.61
C ALA A 52 5.03 -5.93 -0.09
N TYR A 53 4.91 -5.96 -1.41
CA TYR A 53 5.11 -7.19 -2.17
C TYR A 53 5.79 -6.90 -3.49
N ASP A 54 6.48 -7.92 -4.00
CA ASP A 54 7.08 -7.94 -5.33
C ASP A 54 6.84 -9.30 -5.98
N ILE A 55 6.71 -9.32 -7.30
CA ILE A 55 6.37 -10.54 -8.05
C ILE A 55 7.42 -10.85 -9.10
N GLU A 56 7.71 -12.14 -9.24
CA GLU A 56 8.56 -12.67 -10.30
C GLU A 56 7.71 -13.47 -11.28
N THR A 57 7.92 -13.25 -12.57
CA THR A 57 7.11 -13.85 -13.64
C THR A 57 7.98 -14.61 -14.62
N SER A 58 7.40 -15.61 -15.28
CA SER A 58 8.03 -16.18 -16.47
C SER A 58 8.09 -15.13 -17.57
N LYS A 59 9.01 -15.30 -18.51
CA LYS A 59 9.02 -14.51 -19.74
C LYS A 59 9.74 -15.24 -20.85
N GLN A 60 9.37 -14.92 -22.08
CA GLN A 60 10.13 -15.36 -23.25
C GLN A 60 11.51 -14.67 -23.29
N PRO A 61 12.55 -15.34 -23.86
CA PRO A 61 13.85 -14.71 -24.09
C PRO A 61 13.73 -13.41 -24.88
N SER A 62 14.41 -12.37 -24.41
CA SER A 62 14.44 -11.03 -25.02
C SER A 62 13.08 -10.34 -25.22
N LYS A 63 12.04 -10.74 -24.49
CA LYS A 63 10.74 -10.05 -24.42
C LYS A 63 10.42 -9.60 -23.01
N PHE A 64 9.49 -8.65 -22.90
CA PHE A 64 8.80 -8.36 -21.65
C PHE A 64 7.82 -9.49 -21.29
N PRO A 65 7.50 -9.67 -20.00
CA PRO A 65 6.44 -10.58 -19.57
C PRO A 65 5.09 -10.20 -20.21
N ASP A 66 4.30 -11.22 -20.58
CA ASP A 66 2.95 -11.07 -21.12
C ASP A 66 1.95 -11.78 -20.20
N ALA A 67 1.08 -11.01 -19.54
CA ALA A 67 0.12 -11.51 -18.56
C ALA A 67 -0.90 -12.53 -19.09
N THR A 68 -1.01 -12.71 -20.42
CA THR A 68 -1.92 -13.69 -21.03
C THR A 68 -1.31 -15.08 -21.18
N ILE A 69 0.02 -15.19 -21.22
CA ILE A 69 0.74 -16.44 -21.50
C ILE A 69 1.80 -16.78 -20.44
N ASP A 70 2.33 -15.78 -19.75
CA ASP A 70 3.31 -15.94 -18.69
C ASP A 70 2.62 -16.11 -17.34
N CYS A 71 3.29 -16.80 -16.42
CA CYS A 71 2.78 -17.06 -15.09
C CYS A 71 3.56 -16.26 -14.04
N ILE A 72 2.91 -16.04 -12.90
CA ILE A 72 3.61 -15.66 -11.67
C ILE A 72 4.33 -16.90 -11.14
N MET A 73 5.63 -16.78 -10.96
CA MET A 73 6.51 -17.82 -10.41
C MET A 73 6.63 -17.68 -8.89
N MET A 74 6.80 -16.44 -8.40
CA MET A 74 7.02 -16.16 -6.99
C MET A 74 6.34 -14.84 -6.59
N ILE A 75 5.90 -14.75 -5.35
CA ILE A 75 5.44 -13.51 -4.70
C ILE A 75 6.21 -13.40 -3.39
N SER A 76 7.10 -12.41 -3.30
CA SER A 76 7.72 -12.02 -2.03
C SER A 76 6.84 -10.96 -1.38
N LEU A 77 6.58 -11.07 -0.08
CA LEU A 77 5.82 -10.06 0.64
C LEU A 77 6.34 -9.87 2.06
N MET A 78 6.32 -8.63 2.53
CA MET A 78 6.57 -8.25 3.91
C MET A 78 5.29 -7.69 4.50
N TYR A 79 4.78 -8.30 5.56
CA TYR A 79 3.59 -7.86 6.27
C TYR A 79 3.94 -7.63 7.73
N GLU A 80 3.77 -6.40 8.23
CA GLU A 80 4.10 -6.03 9.62
C GLU A 80 5.55 -6.41 10.04
N GLY A 81 6.50 -6.35 9.10
CA GLY A 81 7.90 -6.75 9.33
C GLY A 81 8.18 -8.24 9.15
N GLU A 82 7.15 -9.09 9.05
CA GLU A 82 7.32 -10.51 8.77
C GLU A 82 7.44 -10.78 7.27
N ALA A 83 8.47 -11.53 6.88
CA ALA A 83 8.73 -11.89 5.49
C ALA A 83 8.08 -13.23 5.12
N PHE A 84 7.40 -13.25 3.97
CA PHE A 84 6.81 -14.44 3.39
C PHE A 84 7.22 -14.59 1.93
N LEU A 85 7.35 -15.83 1.49
CA LEU A 85 7.61 -16.18 0.10
C LEU A 85 6.60 -17.23 -0.36
N ILE A 86 5.79 -16.87 -1.35
CA ILE A 86 4.86 -17.79 -2.01
C ILE A 86 5.49 -18.23 -3.31
N THR A 87 5.60 -19.55 -3.52
CA THR A 87 6.22 -20.14 -4.72
C THR A 87 5.24 -20.99 -5.50
N ASN A 88 5.31 -20.90 -6.82
CA ASN A 88 4.56 -21.74 -7.74
C ASN A 88 5.35 -23.01 -8.06
N ARG A 89 5.00 -24.13 -7.42
CA ARG A 89 5.71 -25.43 -7.59
C ARG A 89 5.63 -26.01 -9.00
N ALA A 90 4.75 -25.50 -9.88
CA ALA A 90 4.75 -25.90 -11.29
C ALA A 90 5.91 -25.27 -12.09
N TYR A 91 6.54 -24.21 -11.57
CA TYR A 91 7.63 -23.48 -12.22
C TYR A 91 8.93 -23.49 -11.41
N CYS A 92 8.85 -23.50 -10.08
CA CYS A 92 9.99 -23.68 -9.20
C CYS A 92 10.37 -25.17 -9.17
N GLY A 93 11.55 -25.53 -9.69
CA GLY A 93 11.97 -26.92 -9.84
C GLY A 93 12.30 -27.67 -8.54
N GLN A 94 12.25 -27.00 -7.40
CA GLN A 94 12.43 -27.57 -6.07
C GLN A 94 11.70 -26.72 -5.02
N ASP A 95 11.47 -27.30 -3.85
CA ASP A 95 10.94 -26.56 -2.71
C ASP A 95 11.97 -25.58 -2.18
N VAL A 96 11.49 -24.42 -1.77
CA VAL A 96 12.32 -23.39 -1.13
C VAL A 96 12.14 -23.53 0.37
N GLU A 97 13.23 -23.83 1.07
CA GLU A 97 13.27 -23.83 2.54
C GLU A 97 13.30 -22.39 3.08
N GLY A 98 12.86 -22.20 4.33
CA GLY A 98 12.91 -20.89 4.98
C GLY A 98 14.36 -20.42 5.16
N PHE A 99 14.62 -19.15 4.85
CA PHE A 99 15.94 -18.53 4.99
C PHE A 99 15.82 -17.08 5.45
N GLU A 100 16.92 -16.53 5.97
CA GLU A 100 17.01 -15.13 6.39
C GLU A 100 17.76 -14.30 5.35
N TYR A 101 17.28 -13.08 5.13
CA TYR A 101 17.94 -12.10 4.28
C TYR A 101 17.83 -10.71 4.91
N ALA A 102 18.94 -10.24 5.49
CA ALA A 102 19.08 -8.89 6.02
C ALA A 102 20.26 -8.20 5.30
N PRO A 103 20.02 -7.34 4.29
CA PRO A 103 21.10 -6.70 3.54
C PRO A 103 21.90 -5.67 4.37
N LYS A 104 21.32 -5.19 5.49
CA LYS A 104 21.97 -4.39 6.53
C LYS A 104 21.38 -4.76 7.89
N PRO A 105 22.08 -4.50 9.01
CA PRO A 105 21.57 -4.75 10.35
C PRO A 105 20.23 -4.04 10.64
N ASP A 106 20.04 -2.84 10.11
CA ASP A 106 18.79 -2.07 10.28
C ASP A 106 17.57 -2.70 9.57
N PHE A 107 17.77 -3.77 8.79
CA PHE A 107 16.73 -4.51 8.09
C PHE A 107 16.54 -5.93 8.64
N GLU A 108 17.14 -6.24 9.79
CA GLU A 108 16.78 -7.45 10.54
C GLU A 108 15.36 -7.27 11.09
N SER A 109 14.48 -8.21 10.75
CA SER A 109 13.10 -8.32 11.23
C SER A 109 13.03 -8.84 12.66
#